data_AF-A0A952T536-F1
#
_entry.id   AF-A0A952T536-F1
#
_cell.length_a   1.000
_cell.length_b   1.000
_cell.length_c   1.000
_cell.angle_alpha   90.00
_cell.angle_beta   90.00
_cell.angle_gamma   90.00
#
_symmetry.space_group_name_H-M   'P 1'
#
loop_
_entity.id
_entity.type
_entity.pdbx_description
1 polymer ?
#
loop_
_entity_poly.entity_id
_entity_poly.type
_entity_poly.pdbx_seq_one_letter_code
_entity_poly.pdbx_strand_id
1 'polypeptide(L)'
;MDYIVSGIQQVGIGVRDADEAWAWYRKHFGFDVPIFKDSAQASLMTRYTSGIAESRYAILAMNLQGGGGFEIWQYTSKEPQAASFIPQLGDTGVYAVKLKSSNVTKAYEFLKAKYVHVLSEPAQSPDGRKHFYVADPYNNIFEIIESDNWFKRKSFPNGGVSGVTIGVSDMDQSVDLYKNILGHNSVAYDVTGNFDDLRGVQGGESSFRRVLLKAHAPCKGAFGNLLGSTEIELVEVKDRKPTKIYESRNWGDLGFIHVCFDIRGMKNLGKRCAEAGNSFTVDSSNSFDMGKAAGHFSYIEDRDGTLIEFVETHKIPIVEKLGWFLDIKNRPMEKPLPNWMLGMLAVNRVRD
;
A
#
# COMPACT_ATOMS: atom_id res chain seq x y z
N MET A 1 -16.11 -1.99 21.06
CA MET A 1 -16.30 -1.08 19.92
C MET A 1 -15.53 0.17 20.29
N ASP A 2 -14.40 0.51 19.69
CA ASP A 2 -14.04 0.31 18.28
C ASP A 2 -12.52 0.36 18.11
N TYR A 3 -12.01 -0.43 17.18
CA TYR A 3 -10.73 -0.12 16.56
C TYR A 3 -10.98 0.87 15.41
N ILE A 4 -9.96 1.59 15.00
CA ILE A 4 -10.03 2.53 13.87
C ILE A 4 -9.03 2.08 12.83
N VAL A 5 -9.42 2.09 11.58
CA VAL A 5 -8.53 2.04 10.43
C VAL A 5 -8.41 3.45 9.89
N SER A 6 -7.22 4.04 10.00
CA SER A 6 -6.98 5.44 9.61
C SER A 6 -6.74 5.60 8.10
N GLY A 7 -6.31 4.52 7.43
CA GLY A 7 -5.96 4.51 6.02
C GLY A 7 -4.85 3.51 5.72
N ILE A 8 -4.40 3.48 4.47
CA ILE A 8 -3.22 2.71 4.06
C ILE A 8 -1.99 3.47 4.57
N GLN A 9 -1.21 2.85 5.45
CA GLN A 9 0.02 3.44 5.97
C GLN A 9 1.15 3.30 4.95
N GLN A 10 1.31 2.11 4.39
CA GLN A 10 2.26 1.81 3.31
C GLN A 10 1.82 0.61 2.47
N VAL A 11 2.48 0.44 1.34
CA VAL A 11 2.55 -0.83 0.61
C VAL A 11 3.99 -1.32 0.64
N GLY A 12 4.19 -2.58 0.99
CA GLY A 12 5.51 -3.22 0.96
C GLY A 12 5.89 -3.60 -0.46
N ILE A 13 7.12 -3.28 -0.86
CA ILE A 13 7.65 -3.54 -2.21
C ILE A 13 8.99 -4.28 -2.09
N GLY A 14 9.00 -5.57 -2.42
CA GLY A 14 10.23 -6.35 -2.54
C GLY A 14 11.01 -5.92 -3.78
N VAL A 15 12.29 -5.60 -3.59
CA VAL A 15 13.22 -5.14 -4.64
C VAL A 15 14.60 -5.76 -4.48
N ARG A 16 15.40 -5.71 -5.54
CA ARG A 16 16.80 -6.17 -5.50
C ARG A 16 17.71 -5.17 -4.81
N ASP A 17 17.51 -3.88 -5.08
CA ASP A 17 18.26 -2.79 -4.47
C ASP A 17 17.30 -1.69 -4.00
N ALA A 18 17.21 -1.50 -2.68
CA ALA A 18 16.28 -0.55 -2.08
C ALA A 18 16.66 0.91 -2.32
N ASP A 19 17.96 1.23 -2.37
CA ASP A 19 18.41 2.62 -2.60
C ASP A 19 18.25 3.02 -4.07
N GLU A 20 18.50 2.10 -5.01
CA GLU A 20 18.20 2.28 -6.43
C GLU A 20 16.70 2.47 -6.67
N ALA A 21 15.87 1.56 -6.13
CA ALA A 21 14.42 1.63 -6.24
C ALA A 21 13.89 2.95 -5.66
N TRP A 22 14.36 3.32 -4.46
CA TRP A 22 13.96 4.57 -3.84
C TRP A 22 14.37 5.79 -4.65
N ALA A 23 15.59 5.81 -5.21
CA ALA A 23 16.01 6.89 -6.09
C ALA A 23 15.10 7.04 -7.31
N TRP A 24 14.61 5.92 -7.87
CA TRP A 24 13.63 5.95 -8.94
C TRP A 24 12.27 6.49 -8.45
N TYR A 25 11.74 6.01 -7.32
CA TYR A 25 10.45 6.48 -6.79
C TYR A 25 10.46 7.96 -6.37
N ARG A 26 11.60 8.51 -5.92
CA ARG A 26 11.74 9.95 -5.66
C ARG A 26 11.57 10.76 -6.95
N LYS A 27 12.33 10.40 -7.99
CA LYS A 27 12.37 11.13 -9.26
C LYS A 27 11.06 11.07 -10.04
N HIS A 28 10.34 9.96 -9.96
CA HIS A 28 9.16 9.69 -10.79
C HIS A 28 7.83 9.78 -10.04
N PHE A 29 7.80 9.45 -8.74
CA PHE A 29 6.56 9.44 -7.95
C PHE A 29 6.58 10.41 -6.75
N GLY A 30 7.70 11.08 -6.46
CA GLY A 30 7.77 12.12 -5.42
C GLY A 30 7.79 11.56 -3.99
N PHE A 31 8.19 10.31 -3.80
CA PHE A 31 8.35 9.67 -2.48
C PHE A 31 9.67 10.08 -1.82
N ASP A 32 9.85 11.39 -1.62
CA ASP A 32 11.13 12.03 -1.29
C ASP A 32 11.40 12.24 0.21
N VAL A 33 10.51 11.76 1.07
CA VAL A 33 10.66 11.91 2.53
C VAL A 33 10.83 10.53 3.19
N PRO A 34 12.05 10.15 3.59
CA PRO A 34 12.26 8.93 4.36
C PRO A 34 11.74 9.14 5.80
N ILE A 35 10.99 8.17 6.28
CA ILE A 35 10.55 8.06 7.69
C ILE A 35 11.60 7.29 8.49
N PHE A 36 12.12 6.20 7.92
CA PHE A 36 13.27 5.50 8.44
C PHE A 36 14.03 4.79 7.30
N LYS A 37 15.27 4.44 7.61
CA LYS A 37 16.05 3.42 6.92
C LYS A 37 16.58 2.47 7.97
N ASP A 38 16.38 1.18 7.78
CA ASP A 38 16.68 0.20 8.83
C ASP A 38 17.18 -1.13 8.26
N SER A 39 18.16 -1.71 8.94
CA SER A 39 18.67 -3.05 8.66
C SER A 39 18.44 -3.93 9.88
N ALA A 40 17.71 -5.03 9.71
CA ALA A 40 17.34 -5.92 10.80
C ALA A 40 17.10 -7.34 10.29
N GLN A 41 16.82 -8.25 11.21
CA GLN A 41 16.40 -9.61 10.91
C GLN A 41 14.87 -9.72 11.01
N ALA A 42 14.21 -10.28 10.00
CA ALA A 42 12.76 -10.46 9.95
C ALA A 42 12.31 -11.72 10.74
N SER A 43 12.63 -11.77 12.04
CA SER A 43 12.44 -12.96 12.89
C SER A 43 10.98 -13.38 13.08
N LEU A 44 10.05 -12.43 13.03
CA LEU A 44 8.60 -12.69 13.14
C LEU A 44 7.97 -13.16 11.83
N MET A 45 8.70 -13.07 10.70
CA MET A 45 8.18 -13.39 9.37
C MET A 45 8.55 -14.79 8.89
N THR A 46 9.13 -15.64 9.75
CA THR A 46 9.58 -17.01 9.42
C THR A 46 8.50 -17.85 8.73
N ARG A 47 7.22 -17.66 9.08
CA ARG A 47 6.07 -18.29 8.40
C ARG A 47 6.04 -18.00 6.89
N TYR A 48 6.45 -16.80 6.48
CA TYR A 48 6.43 -16.33 5.10
C TYR A 48 7.81 -16.31 4.43
N THR A 49 8.83 -16.81 5.13
CA THR A 49 10.22 -16.91 4.65
C THR A 49 10.75 -18.33 4.80
N SER A 50 9.90 -19.34 4.55
CA SER A 50 10.26 -20.76 4.56
C SER A 50 10.91 -21.24 5.86
N GLY A 51 10.51 -20.68 7.00
CA GLY A 51 11.05 -21.01 8.32
C GLY A 51 12.37 -20.31 8.68
N ILE A 52 12.88 -19.42 7.83
CA ILE A 52 14.18 -18.77 7.99
C ILE A 52 14.01 -17.32 8.41
N ALA A 53 14.70 -16.90 9.47
CA ALA A 53 14.74 -15.49 9.87
C ALA A 53 15.74 -14.73 8.98
N GLU A 54 15.24 -14.14 7.90
CA GLU A 54 16.06 -13.53 6.86
C GLU A 54 16.53 -12.11 7.24
N SER A 55 17.73 -11.74 6.80
CA SER A 55 18.26 -10.39 7.00
C SER A 55 17.76 -9.47 5.90
N ARG A 56 17.41 -8.24 6.27
CA ARG A 56 16.79 -7.28 5.36
C ARG A 56 17.29 -5.85 5.56
N TYR A 57 17.15 -5.06 4.53
CA TYR A 57 17.22 -3.61 4.54
C TYR A 57 15.88 -3.04 4.07
N ALA A 58 15.36 -2.04 4.76
CA ALA A 58 14.08 -1.43 4.46
C ALA A 58 14.14 0.10 4.50
N ILE A 59 13.44 0.74 3.57
CA ILE A 59 13.24 2.19 3.51
C ILE A 59 11.74 2.46 3.49
N LEU A 60 11.21 3.07 4.55
CA LEU A 60 9.85 3.63 4.53
C LEU A 60 9.91 5.07 4.02
N ALA A 61 9.36 5.32 2.84
CA ALA A 61 9.33 6.63 2.21
C ALA A 61 7.91 7.13 1.97
N MET A 62 7.69 8.44 2.13
CA MET A 62 6.40 9.10 2.01
C MET A 62 6.43 10.19 0.94
N ASN A 63 5.29 10.40 0.29
CA ASN A 63 4.99 11.61 -0.47
C ASN A 63 4.13 12.56 0.39
N LEU A 64 4.71 13.67 0.85
CA LEU A 64 4.02 14.61 1.73
C LEU A 64 2.95 15.47 1.05
N GLN A 65 2.55 15.17 -0.20
CA GLN A 65 1.27 15.66 -0.71
C GLN A 65 0.06 14.93 -0.08
N GLY A 66 0.33 13.80 0.59
CA GLY A 66 -0.63 12.96 1.29
C GLY A 66 -0.79 11.60 0.61
N GLY A 67 -1.45 10.66 1.28
CA GLY A 67 -1.44 9.24 0.92
C GLY A 67 -0.48 8.42 1.81
N GLY A 68 -0.58 7.11 1.71
CA GLY A 68 0.37 6.16 2.30
C GLY A 68 1.74 6.17 1.61
N GLY A 69 2.69 5.50 2.24
CA GLY A 69 4.08 5.38 1.83
C GLY A 69 4.40 4.12 1.03
N PHE A 70 5.68 3.97 0.72
CA PHE A 70 6.28 2.72 0.26
C PHE A 70 7.23 2.21 1.33
N GLU A 71 7.05 0.96 1.75
CA GLU A 71 8.11 0.22 2.46
C GLU A 71 8.89 -0.58 1.42
N ILE A 72 10.03 -0.02 1.01
CA ILE A 72 10.90 -0.60 0.00
C ILE A 72 11.80 -1.60 0.70
N TRP A 73 11.70 -2.86 0.31
CA TRP A 73 12.21 -3.99 1.07
C TRP A 73 13.22 -4.80 0.25
N GLN A 74 14.39 -5.06 0.82
CA GLN A 74 15.48 -5.78 0.16
C GLN A 74 16.01 -6.88 1.08
N TYR A 75 16.10 -8.12 0.57
CA TYR A 75 16.89 -9.17 1.20
C TYR A 75 18.37 -8.78 1.19
N THR A 76 19.04 -8.92 2.33
CA THR A 76 20.51 -8.81 2.43
C THR A 76 21.17 -10.16 2.73
N SER A 77 20.38 -11.17 3.09
CA SER A 77 20.83 -12.55 3.28
C SER A 77 20.81 -13.41 2.01
N LYS A 78 20.06 -13.01 0.97
CA LYS A 78 19.92 -13.75 -0.30
C LYS A 78 19.47 -12.85 -1.44
N GLU A 79 19.53 -13.36 -2.65
CA GLU A 79 18.93 -12.72 -3.82
C GLU A 79 17.40 -12.92 -3.84
N PRO A 80 16.60 -11.85 -4.03
CA PRO A 80 15.15 -11.97 -4.18
C PRO A 80 14.77 -12.61 -5.51
N GLN A 81 13.68 -13.38 -5.50
CA GLN A 81 13.16 -14.07 -6.68
C GLN A 81 12.07 -13.26 -7.39
N ALA A 82 12.09 -13.25 -8.73
CA ALA A 82 10.97 -12.79 -9.54
C ALA A 82 9.90 -13.89 -9.66
N ALA A 83 8.67 -13.52 -10.00
CA ALA A 83 7.66 -14.50 -10.41
C ALA A 83 8.17 -15.30 -11.64
N SER A 84 7.91 -16.60 -11.67
CA SER A 84 8.26 -17.49 -12.79
C SER A 84 7.34 -17.32 -14.01
N PHE A 85 6.33 -16.47 -13.88
CA PHE A 85 5.35 -16.10 -14.89
C PHE A 85 5.17 -14.57 -14.87
N ILE A 86 4.49 -14.02 -15.86
CA ILE A 86 4.13 -12.60 -15.88
C ILE A 86 2.76 -12.46 -15.20
N PRO A 87 2.65 -11.81 -14.02
CA PRO A 87 1.38 -11.59 -13.36
C PRO A 87 0.39 -10.86 -14.27
N GLN A 88 -0.85 -11.32 -14.28
CA GLN A 88 -1.93 -10.75 -15.07
C GLN A 88 -3.00 -10.17 -14.15
N LEU A 89 -3.68 -9.11 -14.59
CA LEU A 89 -4.80 -8.55 -13.83
C LEU A 89 -5.84 -9.64 -13.54
N GLY A 90 -6.27 -9.74 -12.28
CA GLY A 90 -7.15 -10.80 -11.78
C GLY A 90 -6.42 -12.02 -11.21
N ASP A 91 -5.09 -12.13 -11.38
CA ASP A 91 -4.28 -13.05 -10.55
C ASP A 91 -4.35 -12.63 -9.08
N THR A 92 -4.40 -13.61 -8.18
CA THR A 92 -4.71 -13.33 -6.77
C THR A 92 -3.51 -12.72 -6.03
N GLY A 93 -3.78 -11.67 -5.25
CA GLY A 93 -2.75 -10.84 -4.61
C GLY A 93 -2.84 -9.36 -4.99
N VAL A 94 -1.98 -8.54 -4.40
CA VAL A 94 -1.85 -7.12 -4.76
C VAL A 94 -1.24 -7.01 -6.17
N TYR A 95 -2.06 -6.60 -7.13
CA TYR A 95 -1.66 -6.47 -8.54
C TYR A 95 -1.08 -5.09 -8.84
N ALA A 96 -1.75 -4.03 -8.37
CA ALA A 96 -1.33 -2.65 -8.62
C ALA A 96 -1.50 -1.76 -7.39
N VAL A 97 -0.63 -0.76 -7.29
CA VAL A 97 -0.74 0.32 -6.29
C VAL A 97 -1.30 1.58 -6.93
N LYS A 98 -2.33 2.16 -6.32
CA LYS A 98 -2.98 3.39 -6.81
C LYS A 98 -2.31 4.61 -6.18
N LEU A 99 -1.76 5.49 -7.02
CA LEU A 99 -1.20 6.78 -6.63
C LEU A 99 -2.15 7.90 -7.06
N LYS A 100 -2.44 8.82 -6.15
CA LYS A 100 -3.35 9.92 -6.46
C LYS A 100 -2.70 11.00 -7.31
N SER A 101 -3.47 11.60 -8.21
CA SER A 101 -3.08 12.76 -9.01
C SER A 101 -4.20 13.79 -9.02
N SER A 102 -3.81 15.07 -8.97
CA SER A 102 -4.76 16.19 -9.12
C SER A 102 -5.02 16.53 -10.59
N ASN A 103 -4.19 15.99 -11.49
CA ASN A 103 -4.33 16.12 -12.94
C ASN A 103 -3.62 14.94 -13.62
N VAL A 104 -4.40 13.91 -13.91
CA VAL A 104 -3.93 12.65 -14.49
C VAL A 104 -3.26 12.86 -15.85
N THR A 105 -3.76 13.77 -16.69
CA THR A 105 -3.15 14.10 -17.98
C THR A 105 -1.76 14.69 -17.81
N LYS A 106 -1.57 15.64 -16.88
CA LYS A 106 -0.24 16.20 -16.58
C LYS A 106 0.72 15.16 -15.99
N ALA A 107 0.22 14.26 -15.15
CA ALA A 107 1.02 13.16 -14.61
C ALA A 107 1.48 12.20 -15.72
N TYR A 108 0.59 11.86 -16.65
CA TYR A 108 0.90 11.05 -17.83
C TYR A 108 1.98 11.72 -18.69
N GLU A 109 1.82 12.99 -19.05
CA GLU A 109 2.80 13.76 -19.83
C GLU A 109 4.16 13.82 -19.14
N PHE A 110 4.18 14.07 -17.82
CA PHE A 110 5.39 14.10 -17.02
C PHE A 110 6.13 12.75 -17.02
N LEU A 111 5.44 11.64 -16.76
CA LEU A 111 6.04 10.31 -16.72
C LEU A 111 6.53 9.87 -18.09
N LYS A 112 5.75 10.16 -19.15
CA LYS A 112 6.15 9.92 -20.54
C LYS A 112 7.41 10.69 -20.93
N ALA A 113 7.49 11.98 -20.57
CA ALA A 113 8.68 12.81 -20.80
C ALA A 113 9.91 12.35 -20.01
N LYS A 114 9.72 11.56 -18.94
CA LYS A 114 10.78 10.91 -18.16
C LYS A 114 11.11 9.50 -18.64
N TYR A 115 10.53 9.05 -19.76
CA TYR A 115 10.73 7.71 -20.32
C TYR A 115 10.34 6.58 -19.35
N VAL A 116 9.38 6.84 -18.45
CA VAL A 116 8.77 5.79 -17.63
C VAL A 116 7.98 4.84 -18.53
N HIS A 117 7.97 3.55 -18.20
CA HIS A 117 7.22 2.55 -18.94
C HIS A 117 5.72 2.74 -18.71
N VAL A 118 5.05 3.44 -19.63
CA VAL A 118 3.60 3.65 -19.59
C VAL A 118 2.89 2.49 -20.28
N LEU A 119 1.89 1.91 -19.61
CA LEU A 119 1.20 0.68 -20.03
C LEU A 119 -0.15 0.99 -20.70
N SER A 120 -0.79 2.09 -20.32
CA SER A 120 -2.07 2.50 -20.89
C SER A 120 -2.12 4.01 -21.13
N GLU A 121 -2.92 4.43 -22.11
CA GLU A 121 -3.30 5.83 -22.28
C GLU A 121 -4.32 6.24 -21.19
N PRO A 122 -4.46 7.54 -20.87
CA PRO A 122 -5.47 7.99 -19.93
C PRO A 122 -6.89 7.64 -20.39
N ALA A 123 -7.60 6.86 -19.58
CA ALA A 123 -8.98 6.45 -19.80
C ALA A 123 -9.87 6.83 -18.61
N GLN A 124 -11.18 6.56 -18.71
CA GLN A 124 -12.11 6.71 -17.58
C GLN A 124 -12.42 5.34 -16.98
N SER A 125 -12.25 5.22 -15.66
CA SER A 125 -12.68 4.05 -14.88
C SER A 125 -14.21 3.96 -14.83
N PRO A 126 -14.78 2.84 -14.32
CA PRO A 126 -16.23 2.70 -14.19
C PRO A 126 -16.93 3.75 -13.30
N ASP A 127 -16.22 4.40 -12.38
CA ASP A 127 -16.72 5.55 -11.61
C ASP A 127 -16.48 6.92 -12.31
N GLY A 128 -16.05 6.92 -13.57
CA GLY A 128 -15.88 8.11 -14.41
C GLY A 128 -14.58 8.90 -14.17
N ARG A 129 -13.75 8.49 -13.22
CA ARG A 129 -12.47 9.15 -12.91
C ARG A 129 -11.43 8.84 -13.98
N LYS A 130 -10.56 9.81 -14.27
CA LYS A 130 -9.42 9.54 -15.15
C LYS A 130 -8.37 8.70 -14.43
N HIS A 131 -7.73 7.80 -15.16
CA HIS A 131 -6.59 7.03 -14.68
C HIS A 131 -5.72 6.48 -15.84
N PHE A 132 -4.52 5.99 -15.53
CA PHE A 132 -3.67 5.21 -16.43
C PHE A 132 -2.68 4.36 -15.64
N TYR A 133 -2.06 3.38 -16.30
CA TYR A 133 -1.12 2.45 -15.69
C TYR A 133 0.32 2.67 -16.16
N VAL A 134 1.27 2.48 -15.26
CA VAL A 134 2.72 2.48 -15.51
C VAL A 134 3.39 1.31 -14.80
N ALA A 135 4.58 0.93 -15.26
CA ALA A 135 5.46 0.00 -14.58
C ALA A 135 6.71 0.70 -14.05
N ASP A 136 7.17 0.26 -12.88
CA ASP A 136 8.50 0.63 -12.36
C ASP A 136 9.61 -0.25 -12.98
N PRO A 137 10.90 -0.04 -12.62
CA PRO A 137 12.01 -0.83 -13.14
C PRO A 137 11.98 -2.33 -12.77
N TYR A 138 11.16 -2.70 -11.78
CA TYR A 138 10.98 -4.08 -11.32
C TYR A 138 9.71 -4.72 -11.92
N ASN A 139 9.04 -4.03 -12.85
CA ASN A 139 7.76 -4.40 -13.44
C ASN A 139 6.57 -4.43 -12.46
N ASN A 140 6.69 -3.74 -11.32
CA ASN A 140 5.54 -3.50 -10.44
C ASN A 140 4.59 -2.50 -11.10
N ILE A 141 3.29 -2.78 -11.03
CA ILE A 141 2.27 -1.98 -11.69
C ILE A 141 1.76 -0.89 -10.75
N PHE A 142 1.74 0.33 -11.25
CA PHE A 142 1.15 1.48 -10.56
C PHE A 142 0.03 2.06 -11.41
N GLU A 143 -1.08 2.38 -10.76
CA GLU A 143 -2.21 3.08 -11.35
C GLU A 143 -2.22 4.52 -10.87
N ILE A 144 -2.14 5.48 -11.78
CA ILE A 144 -2.26 6.89 -11.43
C ILE A 144 -3.72 7.29 -11.55
N ILE A 145 -4.37 7.61 -10.43
CA ILE A 145 -5.82 7.87 -10.37
C ILE A 145 -6.12 9.33 -10.05
N GLU A 146 -7.25 9.83 -10.54
CA GLU A 146 -7.76 11.14 -10.17
C GLU A 146 -8.20 11.20 -8.70
N SER A 147 -7.82 12.27 -7.99
CA SER A 147 -8.21 12.50 -6.60
C SER A 147 -8.31 13.98 -6.22
N ASP A 148 -9.29 14.30 -5.39
CA ASP A 148 -9.52 15.60 -4.77
C ASP A 148 -9.06 15.67 -3.29
N ASN A 149 -8.58 14.56 -2.73
CA ASN A 149 -8.15 14.45 -1.33
C ASN A 149 -6.64 14.68 -1.14
N TRP A 150 -6.27 15.75 -0.42
CA TRP A 150 -4.86 16.18 -0.28
C TRP A 150 -4.52 16.62 1.14
N PHE A 151 -3.31 16.27 1.59
CA PHE A 151 -2.73 16.81 2.82
C PHE A 151 -2.06 18.16 2.56
N LYS A 152 -1.26 18.23 1.50
CA LYS A 152 -0.61 19.45 0.99
C LYS A 152 -0.56 19.38 -0.53
N ARG A 153 -0.87 20.48 -1.22
CA ARG A 153 -0.67 20.56 -2.67
C ARG A 153 0.68 21.21 -2.96
N LYS A 154 1.50 20.54 -3.77
CA LYS A 154 2.79 20.99 -4.28
C LYS A 154 2.82 20.83 -5.80
N SER A 155 3.99 21.09 -6.40
CA SER A 155 4.20 21.04 -7.85
C SER A 155 4.29 19.63 -8.44
N PHE A 156 4.58 18.61 -7.63
CA PHE A 156 4.77 17.25 -8.17
C PHE A 156 3.42 16.70 -8.70
N PRO A 157 3.36 16.06 -9.88
CA PRO A 157 2.09 15.67 -10.50
C PRO A 157 1.27 14.63 -9.72
N ASN A 158 1.91 13.86 -8.86
CA ASN A 158 1.32 12.76 -8.08
C ASN A 158 1.54 12.92 -6.57
N GLY A 159 0.60 12.41 -5.78
CA GLY A 159 0.70 12.19 -4.34
C GLY A 159 1.09 10.76 -3.99
N GLY A 160 0.93 10.40 -2.72
CA GLY A 160 1.21 9.08 -2.18
C GLY A 160 0.13 8.05 -2.50
N VAL A 161 0.23 6.90 -1.83
CA VAL A 161 -0.69 5.77 -2.02
C VAL A 161 -2.09 6.14 -1.57
N SER A 162 -3.07 5.98 -2.46
CA SER A 162 -4.50 6.17 -2.18
C SER A 162 -5.30 4.88 -2.31
N GLY A 163 -4.69 3.79 -2.76
CA GLY A 163 -5.39 2.52 -2.87
C GLY A 163 -4.55 1.41 -3.46
N VAL A 164 -5.17 0.25 -3.62
CA VAL A 164 -4.59 -0.93 -4.26
C VAL A 164 -5.64 -1.63 -5.11
N THR A 165 -5.18 -2.36 -6.12
CA THR A 165 -5.98 -3.33 -6.88
C THR A 165 -5.55 -4.73 -6.48
N ILE A 166 -6.49 -5.56 -6.04
CA ILE A 166 -6.27 -6.91 -5.52
C ILE A 166 -7.07 -7.89 -6.37
N GLY A 167 -6.40 -8.87 -6.97
CA GLY A 167 -7.10 -9.99 -7.60
C GLY A 167 -7.63 -10.96 -6.55
N VAL A 168 -8.85 -11.46 -6.75
CA VAL A 168 -9.54 -12.33 -5.80
C VAL A 168 -10.21 -13.50 -6.49
N SER A 169 -10.27 -14.66 -5.85
CA SER A 169 -10.96 -15.84 -6.38
C SER A 169 -12.46 -15.89 -6.04
N ASP A 170 -12.87 -15.20 -4.98
CA ASP A 170 -14.26 -15.11 -4.52
C ASP A 170 -14.55 -13.66 -4.13
N MET A 171 -15.35 -12.98 -4.95
CA MET A 171 -15.64 -11.55 -4.76
C MET A 171 -16.43 -11.30 -3.48
N ASP A 172 -17.43 -12.12 -3.18
CA ASP A 172 -18.36 -11.82 -2.09
C ASP A 172 -17.68 -12.00 -0.72
N GLN A 173 -16.85 -13.05 -0.57
CA GLN A 173 -16.05 -13.23 0.64
C GLN A 173 -14.98 -12.14 0.81
N SER A 174 -14.33 -11.74 -0.27
CA SER A 174 -13.35 -10.65 -0.23
C SER A 174 -14.01 -9.32 0.13
N VAL A 175 -15.16 -8.99 -0.49
CA VAL A 175 -15.93 -7.80 -0.12
C VAL A 175 -16.27 -7.81 1.37
N ASP A 176 -16.68 -8.94 1.94
CA ASP A 176 -16.99 -9.04 3.37
C ASP A 176 -15.79 -8.64 4.25
N LEU A 177 -14.60 -9.15 3.95
CA LEU A 177 -13.36 -8.80 4.66
C LEU A 177 -13.04 -7.29 4.56
N TYR A 178 -12.89 -6.78 3.34
CA TYR A 178 -12.44 -5.39 3.11
C TYR A 178 -13.48 -4.36 3.57
N LYS A 179 -14.77 -4.68 3.46
CA LYS A 179 -15.87 -3.81 3.92
C LYS A 179 -16.05 -3.86 5.43
N ASN A 180 -16.20 -5.06 6.01
CA ASN A 180 -16.67 -5.24 7.38
C ASN A 180 -15.54 -5.33 8.42
N ILE A 181 -14.28 -5.49 7.98
CA ILE A 181 -13.11 -5.43 8.87
C ILE A 181 -12.30 -4.16 8.62
N LEU A 182 -12.02 -3.80 7.36
CA LEU A 182 -11.14 -2.66 7.04
C LEU A 182 -11.86 -1.32 6.92
N GLY A 183 -13.20 -1.32 6.90
CA GLY A 183 -13.99 -0.09 6.92
C GLY A 183 -14.17 0.57 5.54
N HIS A 184 -13.83 -0.12 4.45
CA HIS A 184 -14.10 0.31 3.07
C HIS A 184 -15.54 -0.02 2.69
N ASN A 185 -16.49 0.64 3.33
CA ASN A 185 -17.90 0.25 3.31
C ASN A 185 -18.76 0.94 2.24
N SER A 186 -18.20 1.91 1.51
CA SER A 186 -18.86 2.54 0.36
C SER A 186 -18.48 1.82 -0.93
N VAL A 187 -19.47 1.29 -1.66
CA VAL A 187 -19.26 0.69 -2.98
C VAL A 187 -19.37 1.79 -4.04
N ALA A 188 -18.28 2.10 -4.74
CA ALA A 188 -18.27 3.08 -5.83
C ALA A 188 -18.77 2.48 -7.14
N TYR A 189 -18.44 1.21 -7.40
CA TYR A 189 -19.05 0.38 -8.44
C TYR A 189 -18.92 -1.10 -8.09
N ASP A 190 -19.84 -1.91 -8.63
CA ASP A 190 -19.77 -3.37 -8.74
C ASP A 190 -20.29 -3.70 -10.14
N VAL A 191 -19.37 -4.00 -11.06
CA VAL A 191 -19.67 -4.16 -12.49
C VAL A 191 -18.97 -5.39 -13.04
N THR A 192 -19.63 -6.08 -13.97
CA THR A 192 -19.09 -7.26 -14.65
C THR A 192 -19.07 -7.04 -16.16
N GLY A 193 -17.96 -7.37 -16.82
CA GLY A 193 -17.84 -7.24 -18.27
C GLY A 193 -16.40 -7.23 -18.75
N ASN A 194 -16.19 -6.66 -19.93
CA ASN A 194 -14.89 -6.25 -20.45
C ASN A 194 -14.77 -4.73 -20.34
N PHE A 195 -13.54 -4.22 -20.29
CA PHE A 195 -13.27 -2.87 -19.82
C PHE A 195 -12.22 -2.18 -20.70
N ASP A 196 -12.64 -1.18 -21.47
CA ASP A 196 -11.75 -0.43 -22.37
C ASP A 196 -10.65 0.33 -21.61
N ASP A 197 -10.89 0.68 -20.35
CA ASP A 197 -9.92 1.36 -19.47
C ASP A 197 -8.72 0.49 -19.07
N LEU A 198 -8.81 -0.82 -19.30
CA LEU A 198 -7.75 -1.79 -19.02
C LEU A 198 -6.91 -2.15 -20.25
N ARG A 199 -7.17 -1.54 -21.41
CA ARG A 199 -6.44 -1.82 -22.65
C ARG A 199 -4.95 -1.51 -22.48
N GLY A 200 -4.10 -2.48 -22.84
CA GLY A 200 -2.64 -2.38 -22.70
C GLY A 200 -2.10 -2.83 -21.33
N VAL A 201 -2.98 -3.02 -20.33
CA VAL A 201 -2.61 -3.63 -19.05
C VAL A 201 -2.50 -5.15 -19.24
N GLN A 202 -1.47 -5.75 -18.64
CA GLN A 202 -1.24 -7.19 -18.76
C GLN A 202 -2.44 -7.99 -18.23
N GLY A 203 -3.10 -8.74 -19.11
CA GLY A 203 -4.33 -9.49 -18.79
C GLY A 203 -5.64 -8.71 -18.90
N GLY A 204 -5.59 -7.41 -19.20
CA GLY A 204 -6.74 -6.49 -19.20
C GLY A 204 -7.84 -6.80 -20.23
N GLU A 205 -7.58 -7.67 -21.20
CA GLU A 205 -8.57 -8.10 -22.21
C GLU A 205 -9.57 -9.14 -21.70
N SER A 206 -9.31 -9.73 -20.52
CA SER A 206 -10.18 -10.74 -19.91
C SER A 206 -11.52 -10.13 -19.47
N SER A 207 -12.51 -10.98 -19.20
CA SER A 207 -13.74 -10.57 -18.51
C SER A 207 -13.56 -10.60 -17.00
N PHE A 208 -14.04 -9.55 -16.32
CA PHE A 208 -13.90 -9.39 -14.88
C PHE A 208 -15.22 -9.02 -14.21
N ARG A 209 -15.40 -9.38 -12.94
CA ARG A 209 -16.19 -8.61 -11.98
C ARG A 209 -15.24 -7.69 -11.21
N ARG A 210 -15.51 -6.39 -11.22
CA ARG A 210 -14.71 -5.37 -10.52
C ARG A 210 -15.57 -4.70 -9.46
N VAL A 211 -15.07 -4.64 -8.23
CA VAL A 211 -15.71 -3.94 -7.10
C VAL A 211 -14.75 -2.92 -6.52
N LEU A 212 -15.12 -1.65 -6.54
CA LEU A 212 -14.34 -0.59 -5.91
C LEU A 212 -14.95 -0.19 -4.57
N LEU A 213 -14.23 -0.47 -3.50
CA LEU A 213 -14.60 -0.14 -2.12
C LEU A 213 -13.82 1.10 -1.67
N LYS A 214 -14.52 2.09 -1.11
CA LYS A 214 -13.94 3.33 -0.59
C LYS A 214 -14.15 3.42 0.93
N ALA A 215 -13.12 3.86 1.64
CA ALA A 215 -13.24 4.24 3.04
C ALA A 215 -13.92 5.61 3.17
N HIS A 216 -14.67 5.82 4.25
CA HIS A 216 -15.30 7.12 4.52
C HIS A 216 -14.28 8.20 4.87
N ALA A 217 -14.52 9.42 4.39
CA ALA A 217 -13.86 10.64 4.82
C ALA A 217 -14.77 11.47 5.75
N PRO A 218 -14.23 12.24 6.71
CA PRO A 218 -12.81 12.39 7.01
C PRO A 218 -12.22 11.17 7.72
N CYS A 219 -11.00 10.79 7.34
CA CYS A 219 -10.28 9.70 7.99
C CYS A 219 -9.94 10.06 9.44
N LYS A 220 -10.20 9.13 10.34
CA LYS A 220 -9.88 9.25 11.77
C LYS A 220 -8.42 8.84 12.02
N GLY A 221 -7.96 9.01 13.26
CA GLY A 221 -6.62 8.56 13.66
C GLY A 221 -5.56 9.66 13.57
N ALA A 222 -4.42 9.42 14.22
CA ALA A 222 -3.32 10.38 14.32
C ALA A 222 -2.83 10.85 12.93
N PHE A 223 -2.86 9.97 11.93
CA PHE A 223 -2.40 10.23 10.58
C PHE A 223 -3.52 10.40 9.55
N GLY A 224 -4.79 10.39 9.96
CA GLY A 224 -5.93 10.40 9.03
C GLY A 224 -5.88 11.54 8.01
N ASN A 225 -5.44 12.73 8.41
CA ASN A 225 -5.27 13.87 7.49
C ASN A 225 -4.14 13.67 6.47
N LEU A 226 -3.08 12.94 6.83
CA LEU A 226 -1.93 12.68 5.94
C LEU A 226 -2.26 11.54 4.98
N LEU A 227 -2.74 10.41 5.51
CA LEU A 227 -3.07 9.22 4.71
C LEU A 227 -4.26 9.51 3.79
N GLY A 228 -5.26 10.22 4.30
CA GLY A 228 -6.42 10.61 3.51
C GLY A 228 -7.32 9.43 3.15
N SER A 229 -8.29 9.70 2.28
CA SER A 229 -9.25 8.69 1.84
C SER A 229 -8.55 7.61 1.04
N THR A 230 -8.91 6.34 1.27
CA THR A 230 -8.34 5.21 0.54
C THR A 230 -9.39 4.35 -0.15
N GLU A 231 -8.96 3.61 -1.18
CA GLU A 231 -9.79 2.71 -1.95
C GLU A 231 -9.13 1.35 -2.21
N ILE A 232 -9.95 0.31 -2.32
CA ILE A 232 -9.53 -1.05 -2.63
C ILE A 232 -10.38 -1.51 -3.80
N GLU A 233 -9.74 -1.78 -4.93
CA GLU A 233 -10.40 -2.40 -6.08
C GLU A 233 -10.16 -3.90 -6.03
N LEU A 234 -11.24 -4.67 -5.94
CA LEU A 234 -11.22 -6.11 -6.04
C LEU A 234 -11.54 -6.52 -7.47
N VAL A 235 -10.75 -7.45 -8.02
CA VAL A 235 -10.89 -7.92 -9.39
C VAL A 235 -10.97 -9.44 -9.41
N GLU A 236 -12.13 -9.96 -9.79
CA GLU A 236 -12.36 -11.39 -9.99
C GLU A 236 -12.39 -11.66 -11.50
N VAL A 237 -11.41 -12.41 -12.01
CA VAL A 237 -11.39 -12.81 -13.43
C VAL A 237 -12.38 -13.95 -13.68
N LYS A 238 -13.13 -13.89 -14.79
CA LYS A 238 -14.29 -14.78 -15.04
C LYS A 238 -14.02 -15.85 -16.08
N ASP A 239 -13.07 -15.63 -16.98
CA ASP A 239 -12.84 -16.46 -18.17
C ASP A 239 -11.51 -17.24 -18.14
N ARG A 240 -10.74 -17.13 -17.05
CA ARG A 240 -9.54 -17.94 -16.79
C ARG A 240 -9.39 -18.26 -15.31
N LYS A 241 -8.59 -19.28 -15.02
CA LYS A 241 -8.18 -19.58 -13.65
C LYS A 241 -7.09 -18.57 -13.22
N PRO A 242 -7.25 -17.87 -12.09
CA PRO A 242 -6.21 -16.99 -11.59
C PRO A 242 -5.03 -17.78 -11.00
N THR A 243 -3.83 -17.23 -11.14
CA THR A 243 -2.62 -17.73 -10.45
C THR A 243 -2.35 -16.88 -9.22
N LYS A 244 -1.74 -17.43 -8.16
CA LYS A 244 -1.33 -16.60 -7.02
C LYS A 244 -0.07 -15.82 -7.39
N ILE A 245 -0.11 -14.49 -7.32
CA ILE A 245 1.02 -13.63 -7.75
C ILE A 245 2.33 -14.02 -7.05
N TYR A 246 2.27 -14.39 -5.77
CA TYR A 246 3.40 -14.83 -4.96
C TYR A 246 3.63 -16.34 -4.91
N GLU A 247 3.06 -17.09 -5.85
CA GLU A 247 3.24 -18.54 -5.90
C GLU A 247 4.72 -18.93 -5.97
N SER A 248 5.10 -19.88 -5.11
CA SER A 248 6.48 -20.38 -4.95
C SER A 248 7.52 -19.34 -4.55
N ARG A 249 7.11 -18.22 -3.96
CA ARG A 249 8.01 -17.15 -3.49
C ARG A 249 7.77 -16.80 -2.04
N ASN A 250 8.77 -16.22 -1.40
CA ASN A 250 8.72 -15.78 -0.02
C ASN A 250 8.29 -14.30 0.05
N TRP A 251 7.76 -13.89 1.21
CA TRP A 251 7.61 -12.47 1.53
C TRP A 251 8.98 -11.79 1.45
N GLY A 252 9.06 -10.62 0.81
CA GLY A 252 10.32 -9.93 0.53
C GLY A 252 10.91 -10.20 -0.86
N ASP A 253 10.43 -11.22 -1.58
CA ASP A 253 10.74 -11.40 -3.00
C ASP A 253 10.09 -10.31 -3.88
N LEU A 254 10.56 -10.17 -5.12
CA LEU A 254 10.23 -9.03 -5.99
C LEU A 254 8.73 -8.86 -6.23
N GLY A 255 8.15 -7.70 -5.91
CA GLY A 255 6.71 -7.49 -6.04
C GLY A 255 6.09 -6.72 -4.87
N PHE A 256 4.76 -6.60 -4.86
CA PHE A 256 4.01 -6.09 -3.71
C PHE A 256 3.82 -7.18 -2.65
N ILE A 257 4.55 -7.09 -1.54
CA ILE A 257 4.62 -8.16 -0.52
C ILE A 257 3.47 -8.09 0.50
N HIS A 258 2.84 -6.92 0.68
CA HIS A 258 1.66 -6.71 1.51
C HIS A 258 1.05 -5.32 1.28
N VAL A 259 -0.19 -5.12 1.72
CA VAL A 259 -0.78 -3.79 1.96
C VAL A 259 -0.90 -3.55 3.46
N CYS A 260 -0.43 -2.40 3.95
CA CYS A 260 -0.44 -2.08 5.38
C CYS A 260 -1.44 -0.99 5.73
N PHE A 261 -2.23 -1.20 6.77
CA PHE A 261 -3.17 -0.24 7.31
C PHE A 261 -2.68 0.34 8.65
N ASP A 262 -2.78 1.66 8.78
CA ASP A 262 -2.63 2.32 10.07
C ASP A 262 -3.87 2.07 10.90
N ILE A 263 -3.69 1.54 12.10
CA ILE A 263 -4.81 1.22 13.00
C ILE A 263 -4.63 1.81 14.39
N ARG A 264 -5.75 1.95 15.10
CA ARG A 264 -5.80 2.14 16.56
C ARG A 264 -6.67 1.07 17.19
N GLY A 265 -6.19 0.45 18.27
CA GLY A 265 -6.91 -0.60 18.99
C GLY A 265 -6.63 -2.00 18.45
N MET A 266 -5.34 -2.38 18.27
CA MET A 266 -4.93 -3.66 17.68
C MET A 266 -5.59 -4.88 18.33
N LYS A 267 -5.72 -4.87 19.66
CA LYS A 267 -6.38 -5.96 20.41
C LYS A 267 -7.84 -6.18 19.99
N ASN A 268 -8.58 -5.11 19.73
CA ASN A 268 -9.98 -5.22 19.31
C ASN A 268 -10.09 -5.64 17.85
N LEU A 269 -9.19 -5.15 16.99
CA LEU A 269 -9.07 -5.62 15.61
C LEU A 269 -8.79 -7.13 15.58
N GLY A 270 -7.83 -7.61 16.36
CA GLY A 270 -7.50 -9.05 16.42
C GLY A 270 -8.69 -9.92 16.84
N LYS A 271 -9.51 -9.47 17.79
CA LYS A 271 -10.77 -10.15 18.15
C LYS A 271 -11.75 -10.18 16.98
N ARG A 272 -11.96 -9.05 16.31
CA ARG A 272 -12.86 -8.94 15.16
C ARG A 272 -12.41 -9.84 14.00
N CYS A 273 -11.10 -9.86 13.72
CA CYS A 273 -10.51 -10.73 12.72
C CYS A 273 -10.70 -12.21 13.07
N ALA A 274 -10.48 -12.60 14.34
CA ALA A 274 -10.71 -13.98 14.78
C ALA A 274 -12.18 -14.41 14.68
N GLU A 275 -13.13 -13.53 15.05
CA GLU A 275 -14.57 -13.76 14.90
C GLU A 275 -15.00 -13.93 13.43
N ALA A 276 -14.30 -13.26 12.51
CA ALA A 276 -14.54 -13.36 11.07
C ALA A 276 -13.79 -14.54 10.40
N GLY A 277 -12.99 -15.30 11.14
CA GLY A 277 -12.19 -16.42 10.61
C GLY A 277 -10.84 -16.03 10.01
N ASN A 278 -10.40 -14.78 10.16
CA ASN A 278 -9.11 -14.25 9.67
C ASN A 278 -8.16 -13.95 10.84
N SER A 279 -7.96 -14.88 11.78
CA SER A 279 -7.05 -14.67 12.93
C SER A 279 -5.65 -14.20 12.50
N PHE A 280 -5.00 -13.40 13.35
CA PHE A 280 -3.63 -12.96 13.10
C PHE A 280 -2.69 -14.13 12.86
N THR A 281 -1.92 -14.04 11.78
CA THR A 281 -0.93 -15.04 11.37
C THR A 281 0.46 -14.70 11.88
N VAL A 282 0.72 -13.40 12.09
CA VAL A 282 1.89 -12.82 12.76
C VAL A 282 1.38 -11.75 13.72
N ASP A 283 1.93 -11.70 14.92
CA ASP A 283 1.60 -10.69 15.92
C ASP A 283 2.88 -10.32 16.69
N SER A 284 3.31 -9.06 16.57
CA SER A 284 4.50 -8.58 17.26
C SER A 284 4.29 -8.34 18.76
N SER A 285 3.07 -8.53 19.25
CA SER A 285 2.62 -8.23 20.61
C SER A 285 2.91 -6.77 21.00
N ASN A 286 3.30 -6.50 22.25
CA ASN A 286 3.35 -5.14 22.80
C ASN A 286 4.60 -4.31 22.44
N SER A 287 5.57 -4.85 21.71
CA SER A 287 6.73 -4.06 21.29
C SER A 287 7.45 -4.65 20.10
N PHE A 288 7.32 -4.00 18.94
CA PHE A 288 8.29 -4.10 17.88
C PHE A 288 9.02 -2.78 17.69
N ASP A 289 10.33 -2.88 17.52
CA ASP A 289 11.18 -1.76 17.16
C ASP A 289 11.28 -1.72 15.63
N MET A 290 10.56 -0.80 14.99
CA MET A 290 10.73 -0.49 13.56
C MET A 290 11.90 0.49 13.42
N GLY A 291 13.08 0.07 13.86
CA GLY A 291 14.30 0.87 13.91
C GLY A 291 14.30 1.98 14.98
N LYS A 292 13.63 3.11 14.70
CA LYS A 292 13.54 4.28 15.62
C LYS A 292 12.11 4.67 15.97
N ALA A 293 11.14 4.02 15.34
CA ALA A 293 9.72 4.12 15.68
C ALA A 293 9.31 2.85 16.44
N ALA A 294 8.52 3.03 17.50
CA ALA A 294 7.97 1.90 18.25
C ALA A 294 6.50 1.72 17.88
N GLY A 295 6.08 0.48 17.70
CA GLY A 295 4.71 0.14 17.38
C GLY A 295 4.37 -1.32 17.67
N HIS A 296 3.15 -1.67 17.31
CA HIS A 296 2.65 -3.05 17.26
C HIS A 296 2.25 -3.33 15.81
N PHE A 297 2.83 -4.36 15.20
CA PHE A 297 2.38 -4.83 13.90
C PHE A 297 1.79 -6.23 13.97
N SER A 298 0.86 -6.52 13.07
CA SER A 298 0.29 -7.86 12.89
C SER A 298 -0.09 -8.09 11.43
N TYR A 299 -0.30 -9.34 11.06
CA TYR A 299 -0.72 -9.75 9.73
C TYR A 299 -1.98 -10.61 9.78
N ILE A 300 -2.83 -10.46 8.77
CA ILE A 300 -3.80 -11.49 8.37
C ILE A 300 -3.54 -11.90 6.92
N GLU A 301 -4.14 -13.03 6.55
CA GLU A 301 -4.29 -13.47 5.18
C GLU A 301 -5.76 -13.26 4.76
N ASP A 302 -5.98 -12.73 3.56
CA ASP A 302 -7.27 -12.91 2.90
C ASP A 302 -7.45 -14.39 2.47
N ARG A 303 -8.58 -14.70 1.84
CA ARG A 303 -8.88 -16.07 1.39
C ARG A 303 -7.84 -16.63 0.40
N ASP A 304 -7.25 -15.77 -0.42
CA ASP A 304 -6.26 -16.14 -1.43
C ASP A 304 -4.82 -16.10 -0.88
N GLY A 305 -4.67 -15.72 0.39
CA GLY A 305 -3.41 -15.57 1.09
C GLY A 305 -2.64 -14.32 0.65
N THR A 306 -3.34 -13.27 0.21
CA THR A 306 -2.82 -11.91 0.14
C THR A 306 -2.57 -11.41 1.56
N LEU A 307 -1.39 -10.84 1.78
CA LEU A 307 -1.00 -10.34 3.10
C LEU A 307 -1.52 -8.93 3.35
N ILE A 308 -2.25 -8.78 4.45
CA ILE A 308 -2.72 -7.50 4.96
C ILE A 308 -2.01 -7.27 6.30
N GLU A 309 -1.17 -6.23 6.33
CA GLU A 309 -0.48 -5.80 7.53
C GLU A 309 -1.31 -4.73 8.27
N PHE A 310 -1.19 -4.73 9.59
CA PHE A 310 -1.70 -3.69 10.47
C PHE A 310 -0.58 -3.12 11.30
N VAL A 311 -0.49 -1.81 11.39
CA VAL A 311 0.47 -1.12 12.26
C VAL A 311 -0.27 -0.16 13.19
N GLU A 312 -0.05 -0.33 14.49
CA GLU A 312 -0.39 0.66 15.52
C GLU A 312 0.89 1.41 15.93
N THR A 313 1.07 2.63 15.43
CA THR A 313 2.23 3.45 15.78
C THR A 313 2.08 4.03 17.19
N HIS A 314 3.09 3.83 18.04
CA HIS A 314 3.15 4.42 19.38
C HIS A 314 4.08 5.63 19.44
N LYS A 315 5.13 5.67 18.62
CA LYS A 315 6.15 6.71 18.67
C LYS A 315 6.63 7.09 17.27
N ILE A 316 6.72 8.40 16.99
CA ILE A 316 7.10 8.94 15.68
C ILE A 316 8.35 9.81 15.80
N PRO A 317 9.37 9.66 14.94
CA PRO A 317 10.46 10.63 14.84
C PRO A 317 9.97 11.93 14.19
N ILE A 318 10.07 13.06 14.89
CA ILE A 318 9.76 14.39 14.32
C ILE A 318 11.02 15.02 13.73
N VAL A 319 12.13 14.99 14.47
CA VAL A 319 13.46 15.39 13.97
C VAL A 319 14.46 14.33 14.40
N GLU A 320 14.67 13.35 13.52
CA GLU A 320 15.49 12.17 13.81
C GLU A 320 16.92 12.55 14.25
N LYS A 321 17.53 13.51 13.54
CA LYS A 321 18.90 13.98 13.82
C LYS A 321 19.07 14.62 15.21
N LEU A 322 17.99 15.12 15.80
CA LEU A 322 17.99 15.72 17.14
C LEU A 322 17.41 14.77 18.20
N GLY A 323 17.08 13.53 17.83
CA GLY A 323 16.46 12.56 18.72
C GLY A 323 15.08 12.99 19.23
N TRP A 324 14.38 13.86 18.50
CA TRP A 324 13.05 14.34 18.90
C TRP A 324 11.96 13.40 18.40
N PHE A 325 11.22 12.84 19.35
CA PHE A 325 10.13 11.90 19.08
C PHE A 325 8.84 12.36 19.74
N LEU A 326 7.73 12.01 19.09
CA LEU A 326 6.39 12.19 19.64
C LEU A 326 5.82 10.83 20.05
N ASP A 327 5.47 10.69 21.32
CA ASP A 327 4.65 9.59 21.81
C ASP A 327 3.17 9.89 21.52
N ILE A 328 2.52 8.98 20.81
CA ILE A 328 1.11 9.07 20.43
C ILE A 328 0.25 7.96 21.03
N LYS A 329 0.83 7.09 21.88
CA LYS A 329 0.13 5.93 22.46
C LYS A 329 -1.12 6.34 23.23
N ASN A 330 -1.01 7.36 24.08
CA ASN A 330 -2.09 7.80 24.97
C ASN A 330 -2.98 8.92 24.40
N ARG A 331 -2.85 9.25 23.11
CA ARG A 331 -3.71 10.26 22.46
C ARG A 331 -5.12 9.71 22.20
N PRO A 332 -6.15 10.58 22.14
CA PRO A 332 -7.49 10.17 21.71
C PRO A 332 -7.44 9.51 20.33
N MET A 333 -8.01 8.29 20.21
CA MET A 333 -7.83 7.45 19.02
C MET A 333 -8.32 8.12 17.73
N GLU A 334 -9.38 8.92 17.78
CA GLU A 334 -9.96 9.55 16.59
C GLU A 334 -9.23 10.84 16.17
N LYS A 335 -8.45 11.46 17.06
CA LYS A 335 -8.00 12.84 16.87
C LYS A 335 -6.73 12.92 16.00
N PRO A 336 -6.76 13.60 14.85
CA PRO A 336 -5.59 13.76 14.02
C PRO A 336 -4.49 14.57 14.70
N LEU A 337 -3.25 14.32 14.30
CA LEU A 337 -2.13 15.19 14.62
C LEU A 337 -2.29 16.54 13.89
N PRO A 338 -1.85 17.65 14.49
CA PRO A 338 -1.86 18.94 13.81
C PRO A 338 -1.07 18.88 12.49
N ASN A 339 -1.62 19.43 11.41
CA ASN A 339 -0.99 19.36 10.08
C ASN A 339 0.42 19.99 10.05
N TRP A 340 0.69 21.01 10.87
CA TRP A 340 2.04 21.60 10.94
C TRP A 340 3.07 20.59 11.46
N MET A 341 2.68 19.72 12.38
CA MET A 341 3.54 18.72 13.01
C MET A 341 3.87 17.59 12.04
N LEU A 342 2.86 17.05 11.36
CA LEU A 342 3.07 16.10 10.26
C LEU A 342 3.87 16.73 9.11
N GLY A 343 3.68 18.05 8.89
CA GLY A 343 4.46 18.82 7.93
C GLY A 343 5.95 18.91 8.26
N MET A 344 6.37 18.73 9.53
CA MET A 344 7.78 18.75 9.93
C MET A 344 8.56 17.55 9.42
N LEU A 345 7.90 16.45 9.05
CA LEU A 345 8.55 15.32 8.36
C LEU A 345 9.30 15.77 7.10
N ALA A 346 8.90 16.90 6.50
CA ALA A 346 9.57 17.48 5.34
C ALA A 346 11.03 17.88 5.59
N VAL A 347 11.47 18.00 6.86
CA VAL A 347 12.87 18.28 7.24
C VAL A 347 13.79 17.14 6.80
N ASN A 348 13.29 15.91 6.71
CA ASN A 348 14.06 14.75 6.26
C ASN A 348 14.12 14.60 4.73
N ARG A 349 13.48 15.50 3.98
CA ARG A 349 13.36 15.40 2.52
C ARG A 349 14.72 15.29 1.84
N VAL A 350 14.87 14.30 0.97
CA VAL A 350 16.00 14.15 0.07
C VAL A 350 15.71 14.88 -1.25
N ARG A 351 16.70 15.59 -1.78
CA ARG A 351 16.64 16.25 -3.08
C ARG A 351 17.52 15.49 -4.05
N ASP A 352 17.04 15.32 -5.28
CA ASP A 352 17.77 14.67 -6.37
C ASP A 352 18.62 15.65 -7.18
#